data_AF-A0A1M5BA68-F1
#
_entry.id   AF-A0A1M5BA68-F1
#
_cell.length_a   1.000
_cell.length_b   1.000
_cell.length_c   1.000
_cell.angle_alpha   90.00
_cell.angle_beta   90.00
_cell.angle_gamma   90.00
#
_symmetry.space_group_name_H-M   'P 1'
#
loop_
_entity.id
_entity.type
_entity.pdbx_description
1 polymer ?
#
loop_
_entity_poly.entity_id
_entity_poly.type
_entity_poly.pdbx_seq_one_letter_code
_entity_poly.pdbx_strand_id
1 'polypeptide(L)'
;MNKMDGYSMDIKEKNIKELQKIFPEVIREGKVDFERLRLLLGENIEKVNERYEFTWNGKTEAIKIAQTPSLGTLLPDGESSKDFDKTQNLYIEGDNLEVLKLLQKSYFGKIKMIYIDPPYNTGKDFVYKDDYRDNIKNYKEITKQTTRANPETS
;
A
#
# COMPACT_ATOMS: atom_id res chain seq x y z
N MET A 1 3.34 -26.72 9.30
CA MET A 1 2.93 -25.82 8.20
C MET A 1 2.59 -24.48 8.80
N ASN A 2 3.34 -23.41 8.47
CA ASN A 2 2.97 -22.06 8.90
C ASN A 2 1.70 -21.64 8.15
N LYS A 3 0.66 -21.32 8.91
CA LYS A 3 -0.63 -20.85 8.40
C LYS A 3 -0.39 -19.50 7.72
N MET A 4 -0.50 -19.44 6.39
CA MET A 4 -0.42 -18.17 5.67
C MET A 4 -1.70 -17.39 5.95
N ASP A 5 -1.52 -16.19 6.47
CA ASP A 5 -2.51 -15.32 7.07
C ASP A 5 -3.27 -14.45 6.04
N GLY A 6 -2.93 -14.51 4.76
CA GLY A 6 -3.69 -13.86 3.66
C GLY A 6 -3.52 -12.34 3.55
N TYR A 7 -2.90 -11.69 4.54
CA TYR A 7 -2.60 -10.26 4.53
C TYR A 7 -1.37 -9.92 3.66
N SER A 8 -1.37 -8.72 3.08
CA SER A 8 -0.14 -8.13 2.53
C SER A 8 0.88 -7.84 3.63
N MET A 9 2.13 -7.54 3.25
CA MET A 9 3.17 -7.21 4.23
C MET A 9 2.81 -5.96 5.05
N ASP A 10 2.84 -6.05 6.39
CA ASP A 10 2.76 -4.88 7.27
C ASP A 10 4.14 -4.22 7.39
N ILE A 11 4.29 -3.09 6.69
CA ILE A 11 5.53 -2.31 6.68
C ILE A 11 5.81 -1.70 8.06
N LYS A 12 4.77 -1.29 8.80
CA LYS A 12 4.94 -0.66 10.13
C LYS A 12 5.47 -1.69 11.12
N GLU A 13 4.86 -2.87 11.16
CA GLU A 13 5.29 -3.94 12.05
C GLU A 13 6.71 -4.43 11.71
N LYS A 14 7.02 -4.56 10.40
CA LYS A 14 8.37 -4.88 9.95
C LYS A 14 9.39 -3.83 10.41
N ASN A 15 9.08 -2.54 10.23
CA ASN A 15 9.97 -1.46 10.64
C ASN A 15 10.20 -1.45 12.16
N ILE A 16 9.14 -1.68 12.96
CA ILE A 16 9.26 -1.78 14.42
C ILE A 16 10.14 -2.98 14.80
N LYS A 17 9.96 -4.14 14.14
CA LYS A 17 10.79 -5.33 14.37
C LYS A 17 12.27 -5.09 14.03
N GLU A 18 12.57 -4.43 12.92
CA GLU A 18 13.95 -4.06 12.57
C GLU A 18 14.53 -3.04 13.56
N LEU A 19 13.73 -2.05 13.98
CA LEU A 19 14.16 -1.08 15.00
C LEU A 19 14.45 -1.79 16.33
N GLN A 20 13.64 -2.78 16.72
CA GLN A 20 13.85 -3.57 17.94
C GLN A 20 15.14 -4.40 17.88
N LYS A 21 15.52 -4.92 16.71
CA LYS A 21 16.79 -5.65 16.54
C LYS A 21 18.01 -4.75 16.77
N ILE A 22 17.93 -3.49 16.33
CA ILE A 22 19.04 -2.53 16.40
C ILE A 22 19.06 -1.81 17.75
N PHE A 23 17.90 -1.40 18.26
CA PHE A 23 17.72 -0.64 19.49
C PHE A 23 16.62 -1.27 20.38
N PRO A 24 16.88 -2.42 21.01
CA PRO A 24 15.87 -3.11 21.82
C PRO A 24 15.36 -2.25 22.98
N GLU A 25 16.22 -1.39 23.54
CA GLU A 25 15.90 -0.48 24.65
C GLU A 25 14.90 0.63 24.29
N VAL A 26 14.69 0.88 23.00
CA VAL A 26 13.79 1.92 22.49
C VAL A 26 12.35 1.43 22.42
N ILE A 27 12.11 0.12 22.49
CA ILE A 27 10.75 -0.43 22.45
C ILE A 27 10.26 -0.68 23.88
N ARG A 28 9.18 0.00 24.28
CA ARG A 28 8.47 -0.23 25.54
C ARG A 28 7.01 -0.55 25.24
N GLU A 29 6.54 -1.69 25.75
CA GLU A 29 5.15 -2.14 25.57
C GLU A 29 4.68 -2.15 24.11
N GLY A 30 5.59 -2.47 23.17
CA GLY A 30 5.29 -2.49 21.73
C GLY A 30 5.24 -1.11 21.05
N LYS A 31 5.58 -0.02 21.78
CA LYS A 31 5.67 1.34 21.25
C LYS A 31 7.12 1.83 21.22
N VAL A 32 7.41 2.72 20.27
CA VAL A 32 8.73 3.36 20.12
C VAL A 32 8.84 4.55 21.07
N ASP A 33 9.77 4.49 22.01
CA ASP A 33 10.14 5.58 22.92
C ASP A 33 11.12 6.53 22.21
N PHE A 34 10.58 7.59 21.60
CA PHE A 34 11.38 8.56 20.84
C PHE A 34 12.40 9.31 21.69
N GLU A 35 12.13 9.53 22.97
CA GLU A 35 13.08 10.19 23.88
C GLU A 35 14.26 9.27 24.16
N ARG A 36 14.02 7.97 24.36
CA ARG A 36 15.10 6.97 24.49
C ARG A 36 15.90 6.82 23.20
N LEU A 37 15.24 6.83 22.04
CA LEU A 37 15.92 6.79 20.74
C LEU A 37 16.83 8.00 20.54
N ARG A 38 16.34 9.20 20.90
CA ARG A 38 17.13 10.43 20.88
C ARG A 38 18.34 10.35 21.81
N LEU A 39 18.17 9.84 23.03
CA LEU A 39 19.28 9.69 23.96
C LEU A 39 20.39 8.77 23.40
N LEU A 40 20.00 7.66 22.75
CA LEU A 40 20.94 6.67 22.20
C LEU A 40 21.66 7.18 20.94
N LEU A 41 20.99 7.95 20.09
CA LEU A 41 21.59 8.54 18.89
C LEU A 41 22.48 9.76 19.20
N GLY A 42 22.37 10.32 20.41
CA GLY A 42 23.28 11.34 20.93
C GLY A 42 23.20 12.68 20.18
N GLU A 43 24.35 13.31 19.96
CA GLU A 43 24.46 14.64 19.32
C GLU A 43 24.26 14.63 17.80
N ASN A 44 24.18 13.45 17.17
CA ASN A 44 23.96 13.28 15.73
C ASN A 44 22.47 13.38 15.34
N ILE A 45 21.73 14.21 16.07
CA ILE A 45 20.32 14.47 15.82
C ILE A 45 20.23 15.92 15.40
N GLU A 46 19.78 16.14 14.16
CA GLU A 46 19.56 17.49 13.66
C GLU A 46 18.64 18.27 14.61
N LYS A 47 19.21 19.32 15.20
CA LYS A 47 18.48 20.31 15.99
C LYS A 47 17.78 21.29 15.04
N VAL A 48 16.59 20.91 14.59
CA VAL A 48 15.52 21.81 14.09
C VAL A 48 15.75 22.49 12.72
N ASN A 49 14.91 22.05 11.76
CA ASN A 49 14.17 22.78 10.71
C ASN A 49 14.86 23.72 9.71
N GLU A 50 15.90 23.25 9.02
CA GLU A 50 16.19 23.76 7.65
C GLU A 50 16.11 22.65 6.60
N ARG A 51 15.14 21.74 6.74
CA ARG A 51 14.81 20.81 5.65
C ARG A 51 13.70 21.42 4.81
N TYR A 52 14.01 21.72 3.55
CA TYR A 52 12.98 22.05 2.58
C TYR A 52 12.07 20.82 2.41
N GLU A 53 10.88 20.88 2.99
CA GLU A 53 9.90 19.80 2.93
C GLU A 53 8.70 20.22 2.09
N PHE A 54 8.36 19.41 1.09
CA PHE A 54 7.10 19.56 0.37
C PHE A 54 5.95 19.06 1.26
N THR A 55 5.08 19.96 1.70
CA THR A 55 3.89 19.66 2.52
C THR A 55 2.62 20.02 1.78
N TRP A 56 1.57 19.22 1.97
CA TRP A 56 0.24 19.43 1.39
C TRP A 56 -0.83 18.83 2.31
N ASN A 57 -2.07 19.28 2.15
CA ASN A 57 -3.21 18.74 2.90
C ASN A 57 -3.42 17.25 2.53
N GLY A 58 -3.50 16.37 3.52
CA GLY A 58 -3.66 14.92 3.31
C GLY A 58 -2.36 14.14 3.14
N LYS A 59 -1.18 14.76 3.26
CA LYS A 59 0.13 14.06 3.20
C LYS A 59 0.21 12.91 4.21
N THR A 60 -0.17 13.17 5.45
CA THR A 60 -0.12 12.18 6.55
C THR A 60 -1.08 11.02 6.29
N GLU A 61 -2.28 11.32 5.82
CA GLU A 61 -3.33 10.36 5.47
C GLU A 61 -2.87 9.47 4.30
N ALA A 62 -2.30 10.05 3.25
CA ALA A 62 -1.76 9.31 2.10
C ALA A 62 -0.67 8.30 2.53
N ILE A 63 0.24 8.72 3.41
CA ILE A 63 1.27 7.82 3.99
C ILE A 63 0.62 6.70 4.80
N LYS A 64 -0.37 7.01 5.64
CA LYS A 64 -1.07 6.00 6.44
C LYS A 64 -1.75 4.97 5.53
N ILE A 65 -2.46 5.41 4.49
CA ILE A 65 -3.19 4.56 3.55
C ILE A 65 -2.22 3.63 2.79
N ALA A 66 -1.06 4.14 2.35
CA ALA A 66 -0.04 3.34 1.67
C ALA A 66 0.54 2.23 2.57
N GLN A 67 0.60 2.47 3.88
CA GLN A 67 1.11 1.51 4.87
C GLN A 67 0.03 0.56 5.42
N THR A 68 -1.26 0.81 5.16
CA THR A 68 -2.34 -0.08 5.60
C THR A 68 -2.27 -1.41 4.84
N PRO A 69 -2.25 -2.56 5.54
CA PRO A 69 -2.29 -3.86 4.90
C PRO A 69 -3.54 -4.04 4.04
N SER A 70 -3.39 -4.75 2.91
CA SER A 70 -4.50 -5.20 2.07
C SER A 70 -5.09 -6.50 2.65
N LEU A 71 -6.42 -6.58 2.60
CA LEU A 71 -7.22 -7.78 2.89
C LEU A 71 -7.64 -8.54 1.61
N GLY A 72 -7.32 -7.97 0.44
CA GLY A 72 -7.71 -8.52 -0.84
C GLY A 72 -6.92 -9.77 -1.22
N THR A 73 -7.42 -10.47 -2.24
CA THR A 73 -6.67 -11.52 -2.94
C THR A 73 -6.89 -11.38 -4.43
N LEU A 74 -5.91 -11.83 -5.22
CA LEU A 74 -6.05 -11.90 -6.67
C LEU A 74 -6.78 -13.20 -7.04
N LEU A 75 -7.82 -13.09 -7.87
CA LEU A 75 -8.53 -14.24 -8.42
C LEU A 75 -8.01 -14.49 -9.84
N PRO A 76 -7.57 -15.72 -10.16
CA PRO A 76 -7.18 -16.06 -11.52
C PRO A 76 -8.41 -16.13 -12.42
N ASP A 77 -8.35 -15.47 -13.58
CA ASP A 77 -9.37 -15.56 -14.64
C ASP A 77 -8.78 -16.32 -15.84
N GLY A 78 -8.99 -17.64 -15.85
CA GLY A 78 -8.51 -18.50 -16.93
C GLY A 78 -9.23 -18.29 -18.26
N GLU A 79 -10.51 -17.90 -18.23
CA GLU A 79 -11.34 -17.77 -19.44
C GLU A 79 -10.92 -16.57 -20.28
N SER A 80 -10.63 -15.44 -19.63
CA SER A 80 -10.16 -14.21 -20.30
C SER A 80 -8.66 -14.22 -20.58
N SER A 81 -7.92 -15.22 -20.08
CA SER A 81 -6.47 -15.28 -20.18
C SER A 81 -6.00 -15.96 -21.46
N LYS A 82 -4.92 -15.44 -22.05
CA LYS A 82 -4.23 -16.06 -23.18
C LYS A 82 -3.01 -16.84 -22.71
N ASP A 83 -2.90 -18.10 -23.13
CA ASP A 83 -1.80 -19.02 -22.76
C ASP A 83 -1.57 -19.10 -21.24
N PHE A 84 -2.66 -19.23 -20.47
CA PHE A 84 -2.68 -19.11 -18.99
C PHE A 84 -1.55 -19.87 -18.28
N ASP A 85 -1.29 -21.12 -18.67
CA ASP A 85 -0.26 -21.95 -18.02
C ASP A 85 1.18 -21.64 -18.43
N LYS A 86 1.39 -20.88 -19.51
CA LYS A 86 2.73 -20.68 -20.13
C LYS A 86 3.18 -19.23 -20.19
N THR A 87 2.25 -18.28 -20.14
CA THR A 87 2.57 -16.86 -20.22
C THR A 87 3.42 -16.41 -19.03
N GLN A 88 4.38 -15.53 -19.29
CA GLN A 88 5.15 -14.84 -18.24
C GLN A 88 4.67 -13.41 -18.01
N ASN A 89 3.61 -13.00 -18.72
CA ASN A 89 3.02 -11.67 -18.62
C ASN A 89 1.77 -11.72 -17.75
N LEU A 90 1.58 -10.68 -16.95
CA LEU A 90 0.43 -10.53 -16.06
C LEU A 90 -0.36 -9.28 -16.44
N TYR A 91 -1.67 -9.44 -16.57
CA TYR A 91 -2.63 -8.34 -16.59
C TYR A 91 -3.48 -8.46 -15.32
N ILE A 92 -3.62 -7.37 -14.58
CA ILE A 92 -4.35 -7.37 -13.31
C ILE A 92 -5.36 -6.23 -13.35
N GLU A 93 -6.62 -6.56 -13.14
CA GLU A 93 -7.70 -5.59 -13.03
C GLU A 93 -7.96 -5.26 -11.55
N GLY A 94 -8.02 -3.97 -11.21
CA GLY A 94 -8.32 -3.50 -9.86
C GLY A 94 -7.81 -2.09 -9.58
N ASP A 95 -8.08 -1.60 -8.37
CA ASP A 95 -7.47 -0.37 -7.86
C ASP A 95 -5.95 -0.55 -7.76
N ASN A 96 -5.20 0.37 -8.35
CA ASN A 96 -3.76 0.22 -8.50
C ASN A 96 -3.02 0.15 -7.17
N LEU A 97 -3.44 0.91 -6.15
CA LEU A 97 -2.81 0.90 -4.85
C LEU A 97 -3.01 -0.45 -4.16
N GLU A 98 -4.22 -0.99 -4.23
CA GLU A 98 -4.53 -2.30 -3.65
C GLU A 98 -3.77 -3.42 -4.35
N VAL A 99 -3.72 -3.40 -5.69
CA VAL A 99 -2.94 -4.36 -6.48
C VAL A 99 -1.46 -4.29 -6.13
N LEU A 100 -0.88 -3.09 -6.01
CA LEU A 100 0.53 -2.92 -5.66
C LEU A 100 0.85 -3.44 -4.25
N LYS A 101 -0.06 -3.30 -3.28
CA LYS A 101 0.10 -3.89 -1.93
C LYS A 101 0.18 -5.41 -1.99
N LEU A 102 -0.64 -6.06 -2.81
CA LEU A 102 -0.64 -7.51 -2.99
C LEU A 102 0.64 -7.99 -3.68
N LEU A 103 1.07 -7.29 -4.73
CA LEU A 103 2.30 -7.62 -5.46
C LEU A 103 3.57 -7.40 -4.64
N GLN A 104 3.51 -6.53 -3.61
CA GLN A 104 4.66 -6.16 -2.80
C GLN A 104 5.43 -7.37 -2.29
N LYS A 105 4.74 -8.39 -1.73
CA LYS A 105 5.39 -9.55 -1.13
C LYS A 105 6.17 -10.41 -2.14
N SER A 106 5.61 -10.60 -3.33
CA SER A 106 6.16 -11.51 -4.35
C SER A 106 7.18 -10.84 -5.26
N TYR A 107 7.04 -9.52 -5.48
CA TYR A 107 7.82 -8.75 -6.45
C TYR A 107 8.74 -7.69 -5.84
N PHE A 108 8.86 -7.62 -4.50
CA PHE A 108 9.77 -6.70 -3.82
C PHE A 108 11.20 -6.78 -4.39
N GLY A 109 11.72 -5.65 -4.88
CA GLY A 109 13.07 -5.55 -5.43
C GLY A 109 13.29 -6.30 -6.76
N LYS A 110 12.24 -6.80 -7.42
CA LYS A 110 12.34 -7.57 -8.68
C LYS A 110 11.98 -6.78 -9.94
N ILE A 111 11.39 -5.59 -9.80
CA ILE A 111 10.94 -4.77 -10.92
C ILE A 111 12.11 -3.94 -11.46
N LYS A 112 12.45 -4.14 -12.74
CA LYS A 112 13.58 -3.43 -13.41
C LYS A 112 13.20 -2.02 -13.89
N MET A 113 11.97 -1.84 -14.36
CA MET A 113 11.50 -0.57 -14.94
C MET A 113 10.00 -0.42 -14.65
N ILE A 114 9.58 0.80 -14.34
CA ILE A 114 8.18 1.18 -14.17
C ILE A 114 7.90 2.31 -15.18
N TYR A 115 6.87 2.15 -15.99
CA TYR A 115 6.34 3.18 -16.88
C TYR A 115 4.88 3.44 -16.50
N ILE A 116 4.53 4.71 -16.25
CA ILE A 116 3.19 5.13 -15.86
C ILE A 116 2.81 6.41 -16.62
N ASP A 117 1.53 6.52 -16.98
CA ASP A 117 0.92 7.71 -17.58
C ASP A 117 -0.25 8.17 -16.69
N PRO A 118 0.03 8.81 -15.53
CA PRO A 118 -1.01 9.26 -14.61
C PRO A 118 -1.74 10.50 -15.16
N PRO A 119 -2.96 10.79 -14.67
CA PRO A 119 -3.70 11.98 -15.11
C PRO A 119 -2.96 13.28 -14.77
N TYR A 120 -2.79 14.17 -15.76
CA TYR A 120 -1.98 15.39 -15.67
C TYR A 120 -2.59 16.58 -14.92
N ASN A 121 -3.78 16.40 -14.32
CA ASN A 121 -4.43 17.41 -13.50
C ASN A 121 -4.64 18.78 -14.17
N THR A 122 -4.93 18.80 -15.48
CA THR A 122 -5.00 20.01 -16.33
C THR A 122 -6.33 20.79 -16.22
N GLY A 123 -7.15 20.52 -15.20
CA GLY A 123 -8.39 21.23 -14.91
C GLY A 123 -9.61 20.83 -15.76
N LYS A 124 -9.46 19.99 -16.79
CA LYS A 124 -10.59 19.44 -17.60
C LYS A 124 -11.00 18.02 -17.21
N ASP A 125 -10.08 17.25 -16.63
CA ASP A 125 -10.25 15.83 -16.26
C ASP A 125 -10.10 15.60 -14.75
N PHE A 126 -10.66 16.47 -13.91
CA PHE A 126 -10.66 16.27 -12.45
C PHE A 126 -11.73 15.23 -12.09
N VAL A 127 -11.43 13.95 -12.34
CA VAL A 127 -12.23 12.82 -11.87
C VAL A 127 -11.50 12.13 -10.72
N TYR A 128 -11.24 12.89 -9.66
CA TYR A 128 -10.95 12.31 -8.34
C TYR A 128 -12.03 12.82 -7.40
N LYS A 129 -12.96 11.94 -7.00
CA LYS A 129 -13.76 12.19 -5.80
C LYS A 129 -12.83 11.91 -4.62
N ASP A 130 -12.53 12.95 -3.85
CA ASP A 130 -11.58 12.98 -2.72
C ASP A 130 -11.91 12.05 -1.53
N ASP A 131 -12.74 11.02 -1.70
CA ASP A 131 -13.01 10.06 -0.62
C ASP A 131 -12.02 8.89 -0.65
N TYR A 132 -10.78 9.15 -0.26
CA TYR A 132 -9.72 8.14 -0.12
C TYR A 132 -9.97 7.15 1.03
N ARG A 133 -11.11 7.23 1.73
CA ARG A 133 -11.43 6.34 2.85
C ARG A 133 -11.78 4.94 2.39
N ASP A 134 -12.24 4.78 1.15
CA ASP A 134 -12.65 3.48 0.62
C ASP A 134 -12.36 3.33 -0.90
N ASN A 135 -11.06 3.22 -1.24
CA ASN A 135 -10.59 3.12 -2.64
C ASN A 135 -11.25 1.99 -3.43
N ILE A 136 -11.51 0.85 -2.80
CA ILE A 136 -12.17 -0.30 -3.45
C ILE A 136 -13.62 0.03 -3.80
N LYS A 137 -14.33 0.70 -2.90
CA LYS A 137 -15.69 1.15 -3.17
C LYS A 137 -15.73 2.16 -4.31
N ASN A 138 -14.83 3.15 -4.32
CA ASN A 138 -14.73 4.12 -5.40
C ASN A 138 -14.41 3.45 -6.74
N TYR A 139 -13.48 2.50 -6.76
CA TYR A 139 -13.16 1.71 -7.94
C TYR A 139 -14.40 1.00 -8.49
N LYS A 140 -15.17 0.33 -7.62
CA LYS A 140 -16.41 -0.35 -8.00
C LYS A 140 -17.48 0.62 -8.51
N GLU A 141 -17.58 1.82 -7.95
CA GLU A 141 -18.51 2.85 -8.42
C GLU A 141 -18.14 3.35 -9.82
N ILE A 142 -16.86 3.65 -10.06
CA ILE A 142 -16.35 4.13 -11.35
C ILE A 142 -16.51 3.06 -12.43
N THR A 143 -16.19 1.81 -12.11
CA THR A 143 -16.30 0.66 -13.03
C THR A 143 -17.73 0.11 -13.15
N LYS A 144 -18.71 0.71 -12.45
CA LYS A 144 -20.12 0.27 -12.42
C LYS A 144 -20.30 -1.18 -11.94
N GLN A 145 -19.41 -1.64 -11.06
CA GLN A 145 -19.46 -2.95 -10.41
C GLN A 145 -20.28 -2.95 -9.11
N THR A 146 -20.99 -1.86 -8.80
CA THR A 146 -21.76 -1.70 -7.55
C THR A 146 -23.07 -2.47 -7.47
N THR A 147 -23.51 -3.14 -8.54
CA THR A 147 -24.72 -3.98 -8.49
C THR A 147 -24.67 -5.12 -9.51
N ARG A 148 -24.28 -6.31 -9.03
CA ARG A 148 -24.92 -7.57 -9.43
C ARG A 148 -25.39 -8.25 -8.16
N ALA A 149 -26.59 -7.92 -7.70
CA ALA A 149 -27.33 -8.88 -6.90
C ALA A 149 -27.58 -10.07 -7.83
N ASN A 150 -26.94 -11.20 -7.55
CA ASN A 150 -27.23 -12.44 -8.26
C ASN A 150 -28.73 -12.73 -8.07
N PRO A 151 -29.54 -12.84 -9.14
CA PRO A 151 -30.92 -13.29 -9.03
C PRO A 151 -31.03 -14.80 -8.77
N GLU A 152 -29.92 -15.54 -8.72
CA GLU A 152 -29.90 -17.01 -8.56
C GLU A 152 -29.63 -17.51 -7.13
N THR A 153 -29.71 -16.64 -6.13
CA THR A 153 -29.82 -17.08 -4.73
C THR A 153 -31.06 -16.46 -4.11
N SER A 154 -32.20 -17.08 -4.38
CA SER A 154 -33.43 -17.04 -3.58
C SER A 154 -33.99 -18.45 -3.51
#